data_AF-A0A4R6RF31-F1
#
_entry.id   AF-A0A4R6RF31-F1
#
_cell.length_a   1.000
_cell.length_b   1.000
_cell.length_c   1.000
_cell.angle_alpha   90.00
_cell.angle_beta   90.00
_cell.angle_gamma   90.00
#
_symmetry.space_group_name_H-M   'P 1'
#
loop_
_entity.id
_entity.type
_entity.pdbx_description
1 polymer ?
#
loop_
_entity_poly.entity_id
_entity_poly.type
_entity_poly.pdbx_seq_one_letter_code
_entity_poly.pdbx_strand_id
1 'polypeptide(L)'
;MTIARATFAAALATLALGAAVPHASATPIVVGSDYAERLQGSCYGKDQCAINFSAIPAGKTLVVTDVSCSGQMPYDQNLVLLQLLSLKTNGTYAFLNSIIEFGPQVVNGLYNTFQAHQQMRYVVYAGEKPVVANLKNKFVGENYYSCSIVGVLK
;
A
#
# COMPACT_ATOMS: atom_id res chain seq x y z
N MET A 1 36.93 51.96 23.36
CA MET A 1 37.36 50.72 22.68
C MET A 1 36.69 49.57 23.41
N THR A 2 35.55 49.12 22.88
CA THR A 2 34.56 48.29 23.58
C THR A 2 34.54 46.93 22.91
N ILE A 3 34.99 45.89 23.62
CA ILE A 3 34.99 44.51 23.11
C ILE A 3 33.67 43.86 23.56
N ALA A 4 32.72 43.77 22.63
CA ALA A 4 31.46 43.07 22.86
C ALA A 4 31.70 41.55 22.84
N ARG A 5 31.36 40.89 23.95
CA ARG A 5 31.39 39.43 24.11
C ARG A 5 30.26 38.81 23.30
N ALA A 6 30.60 38.03 22.28
CA ALA A 6 29.65 37.22 21.54
C ALA A 6 29.28 35.97 22.38
N THR A 7 28.04 35.89 22.80
CA THR A 7 27.45 34.69 23.40
C THR A 7 27.11 33.68 22.31
N PHE A 8 27.80 32.54 22.32
CA PHE A 8 27.46 31.39 21.49
C PHE A 8 26.18 30.74 22.02
N ALA A 9 25.06 30.95 21.32
CA ALA A 9 23.85 30.17 21.50
C ALA A 9 24.00 28.86 20.72
N ALA A 10 24.17 27.74 21.44
CA ALA A 10 24.08 26.40 20.88
C ALA A 10 22.63 26.12 20.51
N ALA A 11 22.31 26.18 19.21
CA ALA A 11 21.06 25.65 18.70
C ALA A 11 21.18 24.12 18.67
N LEU A 12 20.52 23.46 19.63
CA LEU A 12 20.30 22.01 19.59
C LEU A 12 19.51 21.68 18.32
N ALA A 13 20.16 20.97 17.40
CA ALA A 13 19.49 20.35 16.27
C ALA A 13 18.56 19.25 16.78
N THR A 14 17.26 19.53 16.79
CA THR A 14 16.20 18.53 16.88
C THR A 14 16.22 17.67 15.63
N LEU A 15 17.01 16.59 15.64
CA LEU A 15 16.81 15.47 14.72
C LEU A 15 15.53 14.74 15.11
N ALA A 16 14.41 15.21 14.57
CA ALA A 16 13.14 14.49 14.57
C ALA A 16 12.55 14.56 13.16
N LEU A 17 13.21 13.90 12.21
CA LEU A 17 12.67 13.66 10.87
C LEU A 17 12.72 12.15 10.59
N GLY A 18 11.90 11.41 11.31
CA GLY A 18 11.29 10.19 10.78
C GLY A 18 10.24 10.61 9.74
N ALA A 19 10.69 11.17 8.62
CA ALA A 19 9.82 11.50 7.50
C ALA A 19 9.35 10.16 6.91
N ALA A 20 8.12 9.77 7.24
CA ALA A 20 7.40 8.81 6.42
C ALA A 20 7.33 9.41 5.01
N VAL A 21 8.13 8.88 4.09
CA VAL A 21 8.18 9.33 2.70
C VAL A 21 6.75 9.23 2.15
N PRO A 22 6.09 10.33 1.74
CA PRO A 22 4.78 10.24 1.10
C PRO A 22 4.96 9.47 -0.20
N HIS A 23 4.31 8.32 -0.29
CA HIS A 23 4.37 7.48 -1.48
C HIS A 23 3.54 8.14 -2.58
N ALA A 24 4.05 8.16 -3.82
CA ALA A 24 3.33 8.69 -4.96
C ALA A 24 2.04 7.89 -5.18
N SER A 25 0.92 8.50 -4.84
CA SER A 25 -0.44 8.01 -5.11
C SER A 25 -0.93 8.71 -6.36
N ALA A 26 -1.24 7.94 -7.42
CA ALA A 26 -2.01 8.49 -8.52
C ALA A 26 -3.48 8.61 -8.07
N THR A 27 -4.09 9.78 -8.26
CA THR A 27 -5.51 9.98 -8.01
C THR A 27 -6.32 8.96 -8.83
N PRO A 28 -7.42 8.39 -8.29
CA PRO A 28 -8.28 7.49 -9.05
C PRO A 28 -8.71 8.12 -10.37
N ILE A 29 -8.56 7.36 -11.45
CA ILE A 29 -9.11 7.68 -12.75
C ILE A 29 -10.55 7.18 -12.73
N VAL A 30 -11.51 8.11 -12.76
CA VAL A 30 -12.94 7.81 -12.84
C VAL A 30 -13.48 8.36 -14.15
N VAL A 31 -13.86 7.48 -15.08
CA VAL A 31 -14.46 7.85 -16.37
C VAL A 31 -15.83 7.21 -16.47
N GLY A 32 -16.88 7.99 -16.26
CA GLY A 32 -18.24 7.46 -16.15
C GLY A 32 -18.39 6.54 -14.94
N SER A 33 -18.67 5.27 -15.18
CA SER A 33 -18.71 4.23 -14.14
C SER A 33 -17.37 3.54 -13.92
N ASP A 34 -16.39 3.73 -14.81
CA ASP A 34 -15.13 3.00 -14.72
C ASP A 34 -14.24 3.61 -13.64
N TYR A 35 -13.63 2.73 -12.84
CA TYR A 35 -12.72 3.07 -11.78
C TYR A 35 -11.37 2.39 -12.04
N ALA A 36 -10.30 3.16 -12.02
CA ALA A 36 -8.94 2.62 -12.00
C ALA A 36 -8.08 3.43 -11.03
N GLU A 37 -7.34 2.75 -10.17
CA GLU A 37 -6.39 3.40 -9.28
C GLU A 37 -5.14 2.52 -9.16
N ARG A 38 -3.97 3.16 -9.14
CA ARG A 38 -2.68 2.49 -8.95
C ARG A 38 -1.91 3.18 -7.84
N LEU A 39 -1.46 2.38 -6.89
CA LEU A 39 -0.72 2.83 -5.72
C LEU A 39 0.53 1.98 -5.51
N GLN A 40 1.43 2.54 -4.71
CA GLN A 40 2.70 1.94 -4.35
C GLN A 40 2.87 2.08 -2.84
N GLY A 41 3.30 1.00 -2.19
CA GLY A 41 3.51 0.89 -0.75
C GLY A 41 4.87 0.30 -0.42
N SER A 42 5.47 0.77 0.67
CA SER A 42 6.67 0.20 1.27
C SER A 42 6.50 0.14 2.78
N CYS A 43 6.69 -1.04 3.36
CA CYS A 43 6.73 -1.24 4.79
C CYS A 43 8.06 -1.86 5.20
N TYR A 44 8.96 -1.03 5.71
CA TYR A 44 10.23 -1.51 6.24
C TYR A 44 10.04 -2.14 7.64
N GLY A 45 10.61 -3.32 7.86
CA GLY A 45 10.62 -3.97 9.18
C GLY A 45 9.26 -4.47 9.66
N LYS A 46 8.32 -4.72 8.75
CA LYS A 46 7.00 -5.33 9.03
C LYS A 46 6.79 -6.55 8.15
N ASP A 47 6.24 -7.61 8.74
CA ASP A 47 5.78 -8.80 8.03
C ASP A 47 4.52 -8.53 7.21
N GLN A 48 3.60 -7.74 7.76
CA GLN A 48 2.39 -7.29 7.09
C GLN A 48 2.55 -5.86 6.54
N CYS A 49 2.13 -5.66 5.30
CA CYS A 49 2.01 -4.34 4.70
C CYS A 49 0.65 -4.19 4.02
N ALA A 50 0.13 -2.96 3.98
CA ALA A 50 -1.17 -2.64 3.42
C ALA A 50 -1.10 -1.36 2.58
N ILE A 51 -1.73 -1.38 1.40
CA ILE A 51 -1.95 -0.23 0.54
C ILE A 51 -3.43 0.11 0.60
N ASN A 52 -3.73 1.32 1.05
CA ASN A 52 -5.08 1.83 1.14
C ASN A 52 -5.40 2.66 -0.09
N PHE A 53 -6.37 2.20 -0.87
CA PHE A 53 -6.91 2.92 -2.02
C PHE A 53 -7.84 4.04 -1.58
N SER A 54 -8.21 4.89 -2.53
CA SER A 54 -9.12 6.00 -2.28
C SER A 54 -10.48 5.50 -1.78
N ALA A 55 -11.14 6.33 -0.95
CA ALA A 55 -12.47 5.99 -0.47
C ALA A 55 -13.47 6.02 -1.61
N ILE A 56 -14.37 5.02 -1.64
CA ILE A 56 -15.43 4.97 -2.64
C ILE A 56 -16.40 6.12 -2.39
N PRO A 57 -16.78 6.90 -3.43
CA PRO A 57 -17.70 8.02 -3.27
C PRO A 57 -19.00 7.63 -2.59
N ALA A 58 -19.58 8.56 -1.83
CA ALA A 58 -20.86 8.35 -1.18
C ALA A 58 -21.96 8.00 -2.19
N GLY A 59 -22.81 7.03 -1.84
CA GLY A 59 -23.89 6.55 -2.73
C GLY A 59 -23.43 5.69 -3.91
N LYS A 60 -22.12 5.35 -3.99
CA LYS A 60 -21.57 4.44 -5.00
C LYS A 60 -21.01 3.19 -4.36
N THR A 61 -21.10 2.08 -5.07
CA THR A 61 -20.45 0.82 -4.71
C THR A 61 -19.45 0.46 -5.80
N LEU A 62 -18.21 0.19 -5.42
CA LEU A 62 -17.20 -0.31 -6.35
C LEU A 62 -17.32 -1.83 -6.44
N VAL A 63 -17.54 -2.33 -7.65
CA VAL A 63 -17.33 -3.74 -7.97
C VAL A 63 -15.95 -3.85 -8.61
N VAL A 64 -14.97 -4.29 -7.84
CA VAL A 64 -13.62 -4.58 -8.32
C VAL A 64 -13.69 -5.81 -9.22
N THR A 65 -13.21 -5.63 -10.45
CA THR A 65 -13.19 -6.64 -11.51
C THR A 65 -11.80 -7.21 -11.74
N ASP A 66 -10.76 -6.42 -11.46
CA ASP A 66 -9.37 -6.81 -11.64
C ASP A 66 -8.49 -6.23 -10.54
N VAL A 67 -7.55 -7.04 -10.06
CA VAL A 67 -6.45 -6.59 -9.21
C VAL A 67 -5.14 -7.13 -9.75
N SER A 68 -4.18 -6.23 -9.90
CA SER A 68 -2.84 -6.56 -10.35
C SER A 68 -1.82 -6.00 -9.36
N CYS A 69 -0.91 -6.85 -8.87
CA CYS A 69 0.11 -6.45 -7.92
C CYS A 69 1.48 -7.00 -8.33
N SER A 70 2.52 -6.22 -8.05
CA SER A 70 3.91 -6.63 -8.21
C SER A 70 4.72 -6.11 -7.04
N GLY A 71 5.68 -6.88 -6.55
CA GLY A 71 6.48 -6.45 -5.42
C GLY A 71 7.82 -7.13 -5.31
N GLN A 72 8.58 -6.67 -4.33
CA GLN A 72 9.96 -7.05 -4.07
C GLN A 72 10.17 -7.19 -2.55
N MET A 73 10.91 -8.22 -2.16
CA MET A 73 11.34 -8.48 -0.79
C MET A 73 12.75 -9.07 -0.80
N PRO A 74 13.52 -9.04 0.31
CA PRO A 74 14.83 -9.69 0.37
C PRO A 74 14.79 -11.16 -0.07
N TYR A 75 15.87 -11.65 -0.69
CA TYR A 75 15.96 -12.99 -1.30
C TYR A 75 15.68 -14.16 -0.33
N ASP A 76 15.84 -13.93 0.96
CA ASP A 76 15.62 -14.92 2.01
C ASP A 76 14.17 -14.92 2.54
N GLN A 77 13.25 -14.24 1.85
CA GLN A 77 11.87 -14.00 2.25
C GLN A 77 10.89 -14.45 1.17
N ASN A 78 9.72 -14.91 1.61
CA ASN A 78 8.66 -15.36 0.73
C ASN A 78 7.34 -14.68 1.08
N LEU A 79 6.54 -14.43 0.03
CA LEU A 79 5.16 -13.98 0.15
C LEU A 79 4.32 -15.17 0.59
N VAL A 80 3.58 -14.99 1.68
CA VAL A 80 2.71 -16.00 2.28
C VAL A 80 1.26 -15.75 1.88
N LEU A 81 0.86 -14.48 1.86
CA LEU A 81 -0.51 -14.08 1.55
C LEU A 81 -0.51 -12.76 0.79
N LEU A 82 -1.41 -12.66 -0.18
CA LEU A 82 -1.83 -11.42 -0.80
C LEU A 82 -3.35 -11.44 -0.85
N GLN A 83 -3.99 -10.36 -0.43
CA GLN A 83 -5.45 -10.30 -0.37
C GLN A 83 -5.97 -8.88 -0.58
N LEU A 84 -7.17 -8.80 -1.15
CA LEU A 84 -7.97 -7.58 -1.16
C LEU A 84 -8.92 -7.59 0.05
N LEU A 85 -9.08 -6.43 0.66
CA LEU A 85 -9.94 -6.18 1.81
C LEU A 85 -10.72 -4.89 1.57
N SER A 86 -11.78 -4.68 2.35
CA SER A 86 -12.47 -3.41 2.44
C SER A 86 -12.33 -2.85 3.85
N LEU A 87 -11.80 -1.63 3.96
CA LEU A 87 -11.66 -0.92 5.21
C LEU A 87 -12.85 0.01 5.40
N LYS A 88 -13.63 -0.25 6.45
CA LYS A 88 -14.78 0.56 6.84
C LYS A 88 -14.34 1.91 7.41
N THR A 89 -15.28 2.86 7.41
CA THR A 89 -15.08 4.20 7.99
C THR A 89 -14.73 4.20 9.47
N ASN A 90 -15.13 3.15 10.21
CA ASN A 90 -14.77 2.94 11.62
C ASN A 90 -13.40 2.29 11.84
N GLY A 91 -12.62 2.06 10.78
CA GLY A 91 -11.29 1.45 10.84
C GLY A 91 -11.28 -0.08 10.91
N THR A 92 -12.43 -0.74 10.86
CA THR A 92 -12.51 -2.21 10.83
C THR A 92 -12.48 -2.76 9.41
N TYR A 93 -11.92 -3.95 9.22
CA TYR A 93 -11.90 -4.62 7.93
C TYR A 93 -13.13 -5.50 7.73
N ALA A 94 -13.70 -5.45 6.53
CA ALA A 94 -14.58 -6.50 6.04
C ALA A 94 -13.71 -7.64 5.50
N PHE A 95 -13.57 -8.69 6.30
CA PHE A 95 -12.89 -9.93 5.90
C PHE A 95 -13.84 -10.74 5.02
N LEU A 96 -13.89 -10.39 3.75
CA LEU A 96 -14.40 -11.27 2.71
C LEU A 96 -13.18 -12.02 2.16
N ASN A 97 -13.22 -13.36 2.12
CA ASN A 97 -12.13 -14.20 1.61
C ASN A 97 -11.81 -13.85 0.15
N SER A 98 -10.89 -12.91 -0.05
CA SER A 98 -10.52 -12.43 -1.37
C SER A 98 -9.00 -12.47 -1.50
N ILE A 99 -8.52 -13.70 -1.44
CA ILE A 99 -7.12 -14.05 -1.65
C ILE A 99 -6.81 -13.78 -3.13
N ILE A 100 -5.72 -13.07 -3.35
CA ILE A 100 -5.16 -12.79 -4.67
C ILE A 100 -4.08 -13.83 -4.92
N GLU A 101 -4.28 -14.67 -5.92
CA GLU A 101 -3.28 -15.65 -6.35
C GLU A 101 -2.06 -14.94 -6.93
N PHE A 102 -0.88 -15.35 -6.47
CA PHE A 102 0.41 -14.85 -6.95
C PHE A 102 1.22 -15.98 -7.56
N GLY A 103 1.96 -15.64 -8.61
CA GLY A 103 2.81 -16.59 -9.32
C GLY A 103 4.05 -16.98 -8.50
N PRO A 104 4.87 -17.90 -9.04
CA PRO A 104 6.15 -18.25 -8.45
C PRO A 104 7.00 -17.01 -8.24
N GLN A 105 7.69 -16.95 -7.10
CA GLN A 105 8.61 -15.87 -6.82
C GLN A 105 9.91 -16.07 -7.62
N VAL A 106 10.38 -14.98 -8.23
CA VAL A 106 11.61 -15.00 -9.04
C VAL A 106 12.70 -14.29 -8.26
N VAL A 107 13.79 -15.01 -7.99
CA VAL A 107 15.00 -14.45 -7.39
C VAL A 107 15.68 -13.55 -8.41
N ASN A 108 15.85 -12.28 -8.08
CA ASN A 108 16.53 -11.27 -8.88
C ASN A 108 17.62 -10.59 -8.03
N GLY A 109 18.81 -11.18 -8.01
CA GLY A 109 19.92 -10.70 -7.20
C GLY A 109 19.63 -10.83 -5.71
N LEU A 110 19.60 -9.70 -5.00
CA LEU A 110 19.35 -9.64 -3.55
C LEU A 110 17.86 -9.66 -3.17
N TYR A 111 16.96 -9.73 -4.15
CA TYR A 111 15.53 -9.62 -3.93
C TYR A 111 14.75 -10.77 -4.57
N ASN A 112 13.72 -11.25 -3.89
CA ASN A 112 12.65 -12.02 -4.48
C ASN A 112 11.57 -11.08 -5.00
N THR A 113 11.16 -11.30 -6.24
CA THR A 113 10.08 -10.57 -6.88
C THR A 113 8.85 -11.45 -7.02
N PHE A 114 7.67 -10.85 -6.88
CA PHE A 114 6.41 -11.54 -7.11
C PHE A 114 5.52 -10.71 -8.02
N GLN A 115 4.66 -11.40 -8.76
CA GLN A 115 3.59 -10.79 -9.53
C GLN A 115 2.31 -11.58 -9.29
N ALA A 116 1.21 -10.83 -9.24
CA ALA A 116 -0.12 -11.35 -9.01
C ALA A 116 -1.08 -10.60 -9.92
N HIS A 117 -1.98 -11.33 -10.55
CA HIS A 117 -3.02 -10.77 -11.38
C HIS A 117 -4.23 -11.67 -11.24
N GLN A 118 -5.35 -11.11 -10.82
CA GLN A 118 -6.57 -11.87 -10.63
C GLN A 118 -7.78 -11.06 -11.04
N GLN A 119 -8.56 -11.65 -11.94
CA GLN A 119 -9.93 -11.24 -12.18
C GLN A 119 -10.80 -11.71 -11.02
N MET A 120 -11.55 -10.80 -10.42
CA MET A 120 -12.37 -11.11 -9.27
C MET A 120 -13.68 -10.32 -9.30
N ARG A 121 -14.61 -10.67 -8.40
CA ARG A 121 -15.79 -9.86 -8.15
C ARG A 121 -15.84 -9.53 -6.67
N TYR A 122 -15.16 -8.45 -6.32
CA TYR A 122 -15.11 -7.96 -4.94
C TYR A 122 -15.90 -6.67 -4.81
N VAL A 123 -16.69 -6.54 -3.76
CA VAL A 123 -17.58 -5.39 -3.57
C VAL A 123 -17.06 -4.53 -2.42
N VAL A 124 -16.83 -3.25 -2.70
CA VAL A 124 -16.44 -2.23 -1.72
C VAL A 124 -17.57 -1.21 -1.65
N TYR A 125 -18.14 -1.03 -0.46
CA TYR A 125 -19.31 -0.16 -0.29
C TYR A 125 -18.94 1.32 -0.19
N ALA A 126 -19.96 2.17 -0.31
CA ALA A 126 -19.83 3.62 -0.21
C ALA A 126 -19.10 4.05 1.07
N GLY A 127 -18.11 4.92 0.94
CA GLY A 127 -17.30 5.43 2.04
C GLY A 127 -16.24 4.46 2.57
N GLU A 128 -16.25 3.19 2.14
CA GLU A 128 -15.18 2.24 2.45
C GLU A 128 -13.96 2.46 1.54
N LYS A 129 -12.82 1.91 1.93
CA LYS A 129 -11.58 1.94 1.13
C LYS A 129 -11.20 0.53 0.72
N PRO A 130 -10.94 0.26 -0.57
CA PRO A 130 -10.26 -0.96 -0.96
C PRO A 130 -8.85 -0.98 -0.33
N VAL A 131 -8.42 -2.13 0.18
CA VAL A 131 -7.10 -2.29 0.78
C VAL A 131 -6.47 -3.57 0.26
N VAL A 132 -5.30 -3.46 -0.35
CA VAL A 132 -4.50 -4.65 -0.68
C VAL A 132 -3.44 -4.85 0.39
N ALA A 133 -3.53 -5.98 1.10
CA ALA A 133 -2.61 -6.37 2.14
C ALA A 133 -1.78 -7.57 1.71
N ASN A 134 -0.49 -7.55 2.07
CA ASN A 134 0.41 -8.67 1.90
C ASN A 134 1.01 -9.12 3.24
N LEU A 135 1.42 -10.38 3.30
CA LEU A 135 2.13 -10.96 4.43
C LEU A 135 3.35 -11.71 3.90
N LYS A 136 4.52 -11.40 4.44
CA LYS A 136 5.75 -12.16 4.20
C LYS A 136 6.15 -13.00 5.41
N ASN A 137 6.95 -14.03 5.18
CA ASN A 137 7.36 -15.00 6.20
C ASN A 137 8.37 -14.48 7.24
N LYS A 138 8.94 -13.28 7.06
CA LYS A 138 9.93 -12.65 7.96
C LYS A 138 9.65 -11.16 8.13
N PHE A 139 9.93 -10.62 9.32
CA PHE A 139 9.69 -9.21 9.65
C PHE A 139 10.75 -8.24 9.08
N VAL A 140 12.02 -8.62 9.16
CA VAL A 140 13.15 -7.72 8.86
C VAL A 140 13.23 -7.39 7.38
N GLY A 141 13.69 -6.19 7.03
CA GLY A 141 13.95 -5.80 5.65
C GLY A 141 12.75 -5.22 4.91
N GLU A 142 12.96 -4.92 3.63
CA GLU A 142 11.98 -4.24 2.78
C GLU A 142 10.76 -5.14 2.48
N ASN A 143 9.60 -4.50 2.36
CA ASN A 143 8.39 -5.11 1.83
C ASN A 143 7.74 -4.07 0.94
N TYR A 144 8.09 -4.14 -0.34
CA TYR A 144 7.72 -3.16 -1.34
C TYR A 144 6.76 -3.79 -2.33
N TYR A 145 5.66 -3.12 -2.64
CA TYR A 145 4.78 -3.55 -3.71
C TYR A 145 3.96 -2.40 -4.30
N SER A 146 3.55 -2.58 -5.55
CA SER A 146 2.66 -1.70 -6.27
C SER A 146 1.47 -2.51 -6.77
N CYS A 147 0.27 -1.99 -6.50
CA CYS A 147 -0.98 -2.60 -6.87
C CYS A 147 -1.84 -1.63 -7.67
N SER A 148 -2.59 -2.17 -8.62
CA SER A 148 -3.68 -1.48 -9.28
C SER A 148 -4.98 -2.24 -9.10
N ILE A 149 -6.06 -1.50 -8.90
CA ILE A 149 -7.41 -2.04 -8.91
C ILE A 149 -8.18 -1.41 -10.07
N VAL A 150 -8.96 -2.23 -10.75
CA VAL A 150 -9.90 -1.79 -11.77
C VAL A 150 -11.28 -2.34 -11.42
N GLY A 151 -12.30 -1.52 -11.63
CA GLY A 151 -13.67 -1.91 -11.36
C GLY A 151 -14.69 -0.95 -11.93
N VAL A 152 -15.94 -1.19 -11.54
CA VAL A 152 -17.08 -0.40 -11.97
C VAL A 152 -17.81 0.15 -10.74
N LEU A 153 -17.99 1.46 -10.70
CA LEU A 153 -18.85 2.17 -9.76
C LEU A 153 -20.30 2.03 -10.17
N LYS A 154 -21.14 1.50 -9.27
CA LYS A 154 -22.59 1.43 -9.39
C LYS A 154 -23.23 2.44 -8.45
#